data_AF-A0A1Y3S3U4-F1
#
_entry.id   AF-A0A1Y3S3U4-F1
#
_cell.length_a   1.000
_cell.length_b   1.000
_cell.length_c   1.000
_cell.angle_alpha   90.00
_cell.angle_beta   90.00
_cell.angle_gamma   90.00
#
_symmetry.space_group_name_H-M   'P 1'
#
loop_
_entity.id
_entity.type
_entity.pdbx_description
1 polymer ?
#
loop_
_entity_poly.entity_id
_entity_poly.type
_entity_poly.pdbx_seq_one_letter_code
_entity_poly.pdbx_strand_id
1 'polypeptide(L)'
;MDRKETNMTEPNPWQAPEQPVPAPALPQADDTLPVTGCSFKDAIIRYWKGYVRFRGRASRSEYWWAMLFTFLVWFAFSLLDQSGSGLGALFSLLSACWGLATILPTIAISWRRLHDADKPGTFMFIVYGLYLIGYIMFFFGLFG
;
A
#
# COMPACT_ATOMS: atom_id res chain seq x y z
N MET A 1 7.04 -40.17 65.53
CA MET A 1 6.22 -38.94 65.49
C MET A 1 6.54 -38.25 64.18
N ASP A 2 5.59 -38.33 63.26
CA ASP A 2 5.73 -38.21 61.81
C ASP A 2 5.64 -36.73 61.36
N ARG A 3 6.75 -36.16 60.89
CA ARG A 3 6.82 -34.78 60.36
C ARG A 3 6.43 -34.81 58.87
N LYS A 4 5.20 -35.19 58.56
CA LYS A 4 4.68 -35.16 57.17
C LYS A 4 3.30 -34.52 57.00
N GLU A 5 2.65 -34.09 58.08
CA GLU A 5 1.29 -33.54 57.99
C GLU A 5 1.23 -32.01 57.79
N THR A 6 2.34 -31.28 57.88
CA THR A 6 2.32 -29.79 57.85
C THR A 6 2.36 -29.17 56.46
N ASN A 7 2.12 -29.93 55.40
CA ASN A 7 2.11 -29.40 54.02
C ASN A 7 0.79 -29.66 53.29
N MET A 8 -0.29 -29.79 54.04
CA MET A 8 -1.63 -29.55 53.50
C MET A 8 -1.74 -28.03 53.31
N THR A 9 -1.36 -27.56 52.13
CA THR A 9 -1.60 -26.18 51.69
C THR A 9 -3.09 -25.92 51.73
N GLU A 10 -3.58 -25.34 52.83
CA GLU A 10 -4.91 -24.74 52.85
C GLU A 10 -4.99 -23.79 51.65
N PRO A 11 -5.98 -23.95 50.75
CA PRO A 11 -6.18 -23.02 49.64
C PRO A 11 -6.30 -21.63 50.25
N ASN A 12 -5.43 -20.71 49.85
CA ASN A 12 -5.38 -19.37 50.45
C ASN A 12 -6.78 -18.73 50.29
N PRO A 13 -7.51 -18.43 51.38
CA PRO A 13 -8.88 -17.92 51.31
C PRO A 13 -8.99 -16.57 50.57
N TRP A 14 -7.86 -15.87 50.43
CA TRP A 14 -7.74 -14.58 49.76
C TRP A 14 -7.04 -14.67 48.40
N GLN A 15 -6.85 -15.87 47.84
CA GLN A 15 -6.54 -15.99 46.41
C GLN A 15 -7.73 -15.42 45.63
N ALA A 16 -7.53 -14.24 45.04
CA ALA A 16 -8.48 -13.67 44.12
C ALA A 16 -8.77 -14.71 43.02
N PRO A 17 -10.03 -14.86 42.56
CA PRO A 17 -10.34 -15.72 41.43
C PRO A 17 -9.37 -15.39 40.31
N GLU A 18 -8.65 -16.38 39.79
CA GLU A 18 -7.80 -16.18 38.62
C GLU A 18 -8.70 -15.56 37.54
N GLN A 19 -8.50 -14.27 37.27
CA GLN A 19 -9.20 -13.61 36.19
C GLN A 19 -8.84 -14.40 34.94
N PRO A 20 -9.81 -14.85 34.13
CA PRO A 20 -9.51 -15.48 32.85
C PRO A 20 -8.53 -14.55 32.14
N VAL A 21 -7.32 -15.05 31.86
CA VAL A 21 -6.31 -14.26 31.16
C VAL A 21 -7.03 -13.68 29.94
N PRO A 22 -7.10 -12.34 29.78
CA PRO A 22 -7.76 -11.76 28.63
C PRO A 22 -7.20 -12.48 27.41
N ALA A 23 -8.07 -13.10 26.62
CA ALA A 23 -7.65 -13.80 25.41
C ALA A 23 -6.69 -12.86 24.68
N PRO A 24 -5.47 -13.33 24.30
CA PRO A 24 -4.48 -12.45 23.70
C PRO A 24 -5.19 -11.67 22.60
N ALA A 25 -5.22 -10.34 22.75
CA ALA A 25 -5.94 -9.48 21.82
C ALA A 25 -5.56 -9.95 20.42
N LEU A 26 -6.54 -10.36 19.62
CA LEU A 26 -6.31 -10.83 18.26
C LEU A 26 -5.31 -9.87 17.63
N PRO A 27 -4.18 -10.34 17.07
CA PRO A 27 -3.15 -9.46 16.55
C PRO A 27 -3.85 -8.42 15.68
N GLN A 28 -3.85 -7.15 16.10
CA GLN A 28 -4.35 -6.06 15.28
C GLN A 28 -3.65 -6.23 13.94
N ALA A 29 -4.43 -6.44 12.88
CA ALA A 29 -3.90 -6.81 11.57
C ALA A 29 -2.73 -5.89 11.23
N ASP A 30 -1.51 -6.44 11.35
CA ASP A 30 -0.28 -5.69 11.25
C ASP A 30 -0.28 -5.00 9.89
N ASP A 31 -0.38 -3.68 9.90
CA ASP A 31 -0.53 -2.85 8.70
C ASP A 31 0.77 -2.80 7.89
N THR A 32 1.84 -3.41 8.40
CA THR A 32 3.13 -3.57 7.72
C THR A 32 3.26 -4.88 6.94
N LEU A 33 2.37 -5.86 7.18
CA LEU A 33 2.39 -7.16 6.50
C LEU A 33 1.68 -7.11 5.14
N PRO A 34 2.18 -7.86 4.14
CA PRO A 34 1.58 -7.91 2.82
C PRO A 34 0.26 -8.70 2.88
N VAL A 35 -0.84 -8.07 2.47
CA VAL A 35 -2.13 -8.79 2.36
C VAL A 35 -2.14 -9.62 1.08
N THR A 36 -2.07 -10.94 1.23
CA THR A 36 -2.30 -11.89 0.15
C THR A 36 -3.79 -11.90 -0.23
N GLY A 37 -4.12 -11.60 -1.49
CA GLY A 37 -5.51 -11.58 -1.95
C GLY A 37 -6.25 -10.25 -1.71
N CYS A 38 -5.53 -9.13 -1.71
CA CYS A 38 -6.11 -7.80 -1.58
C CYS A 38 -7.18 -7.53 -2.67
N SER A 39 -8.37 -7.08 -2.26
CA SER A 39 -9.43 -6.66 -3.17
C SER A 39 -9.07 -5.33 -3.84
N PHE A 40 -9.70 -5.02 -4.99
CA PHE A 40 -9.47 -3.75 -5.70
C PHE A 40 -9.67 -2.52 -4.80
N LYS A 41 -10.75 -2.53 -4.00
CA LYS A 41 -11.09 -1.44 -3.08
C LYS A 41 -10.03 -1.28 -1.99
N ASP A 42 -9.59 -2.39 -1.39
CA ASP A 42 -8.57 -2.36 -0.34
C ASP A 42 -7.23 -1.84 -0.88
N ALA A 43 -6.89 -2.21 -2.12
CA ALA A 43 -5.67 -1.73 -2.76
C ALA A 43 -5.68 -0.21 -2.95
N ILE A 44 -6.80 0.37 -3.38
CA ILE A 44 -6.94 1.82 -3.53
C ILE A 44 -6.84 2.53 -2.17
N ILE A 45 -7.54 2.02 -1.15
CA ILE A 45 -7.48 2.61 0.20
C ILE A 45 -6.04 2.59 0.72
N ARG A 46 -5.32 1.49 0.53
CA ARG A 46 -3.91 1.35 0.93
C ARG A 46 -2.97 2.20 0.10
N TYR A 47 -3.24 2.38 -1.19
CA TYR A 47 -2.50 3.25 -2.07
C TYR A 47 -2.51 4.71 -1.56
N TRP A 48 -3.70 5.21 -1.21
CA TRP A 48 -3.83 6.55 -0.64
C TRP A 48 -3.35 6.64 0.82
N LYS A 49 -3.61 5.63 1.66
CA LYS A 49 -3.07 5.60 3.04
C LYS A 49 -1.54 5.51 3.07
N GLY A 50 -0.96 4.89 2.05
CA GLY A 50 0.47 4.67 1.90
C GLY A 50 1.23 5.80 1.21
N TYR A 51 0.61 6.97 1.03
CA TYR A 51 1.08 8.06 0.16
C TYR A 51 2.58 8.43 0.30
N VAL A 52 3.08 8.53 1.53
CA VAL A 52 4.51 8.84 1.83
C VAL A 52 5.16 7.75 2.69
N ARG A 53 4.59 6.55 2.71
CA ARG A 53 5.09 5.47 3.55
C ARG A 53 6.09 4.64 2.74
N PHE A 54 7.38 4.71 3.07
CA PHE A 54 8.44 3.93 2.40
C PHE A 54 8.81 2.64 3.14
N ARG A 55 8.18 2.41 4.30
CA ARG A 55 8.40 1.23 5.15
C ARG A 55 7.23 0.25 5.05
N GLY A 56 7.53 -1.03 5.24
CA GLY A 56 6.55 -2.13 5.15
C GLY A 56 6.60 -2.86 3.81
N ARG A 57 5.83 -3.94 3.70
CA ARG A 57 5.78 -4.79 2.50
C ARG A 57 4.52 -4.54 1.69
N ALA A 58 4.62 -4.69 0.37
CA ALA A 58 3.47 -4.56 -0.53
C ALA A 58 3.24 -5.87 -1.29
N SER A 59 2.02 -6.41 -1.27
CA SER A 59 1.72 -7.63 -2.01
C SER A 59 1.67 -7.37 -3.53
N ARG A 60 1.94 -8.40 -4.33
CA ARG A 60 1.90 -8.30 -5.81
C ARG A 60 0.53 -7.83 -6.31
N SER A 61 -0.55 -8.32 -5.69
CA SER A 61 -1.92 -7.95 -6.03
C SER A 61 -2.23 -6.49 -5.68
N GLU A 62 -1.76 -5.99 -4.54
CA GLU A 62 -1.95 -4.59 -4.14
C GLU A 62 -1.29 -3.64 -5.15
N TYR A 63 -0.07 -3.96 -5.59
CA TYR A 63 0.60 -3.21 -6.65
C TYR A 63 -0.17 -3.20 -7.96
N TRP A 64 -0.57 -4.38 -8.46
CA TRP A 64 -1.22 -4.47 -9.77
C TRP A 64 -2.59 -3.79 -9.78
N TRP A 65 -3.37 -3.88 -8.70
CA TRP A 65 -4.62 -3.13 -8.59
C TRP A 65 -4.41 -1.62 -8.53
N ALA A 66 -3.39 -1.15 -7.81
CA ALA A 66 -3.04 0.27 -7.80
C ALA A 66 -2.61 0.77 -9.19
N MET A 67 -1.80 0.00 -9.92
CA MET A 67 -1.38 0.34 -11.29
C MET A 67 -2.57 0.36 -12.25
N LEU A 68 -3.49 -0.61 -12.15
CA LEU A 68 -4.71 -0.63 -12.97
C LEU A 68 -5.60 0.57 -12.67
N PHE A 69 -5.78 0.93 -11.40
CA PHE A 69 -6.52 2.11 -10.99
C PHE A 69 -5.93 3.38 -11.59
N THR A 70 -4.62 3.58 -11.44
CA THR A 70 -3.91 4.74 -12.02
C THR A 70 -4.07 4.77 -13.54
N PHE A 71 -3.90 3.63 -14.22
CA PHE A 71 -4.10 3.52 -15.67
C PHE A 71 -5.52 3.90 -16.10
N LEU A 72 -6.54 3.40 -15.38
CA LEU A 72 -7.94 3.68 -15.71
C LEU A 72 -8.27 5.17 -15.56
N VAL A 73 -7.71 5.84 -14.55
CA VAL A 73 -7.90 7.29 -14.37
C VAL A 73 -7.23 8.08 -15.50
N TRP A 74 -6.00 7.72 -15.88
CA TRP A 74 -5.34 8.32 -17.04
C TRP A 74 -6.13 8.08 -18.34
N PHE A 75 -6.66 6.88 -18.53
CA PHE A 75 -7.50 6.55 -19.68
C PHE A 75 -8.78 7.40 -19.71
N ALA A 76 -9.46 7.55 -18.56
CA ALA A 76 -10.63 8.40 -18.44
C ALA A 76 -10.32 9.87 -18.78
N PHE A 77 -9.20 10.42 -18.28
CA PHE A 77 -8.76 11.76 -18.65
C PHE A 77 -8.51 11.90 -20.15
N SER A 78 -7.89 10.91 -20.80
CA SER A 78 -7.65 10.91 -22.25
C SER A 78 -8.94 10.95 -23.06
N LEU A 79 -9.99 10.24 -22.63
CA LEU A 79 -11.30 10.25 -23.30
C LEU A 79 -12.01 11.60 -23.12
N LEU A 80 -11.92 12.18 -21.93
CA LEU A 80 -12.53 13.48 -21.63
C LEU A 80 -11.86 14.62 -22.41
N ASP A 81 -10.55 14.55 -22.63
CA ASP A 81 -9.82 15.53 -23.43
C ASP A 81 -10.23 15.49 -24.91
N GLN A 82 -10.40 14.28 -25.47
CA GLN A 82 -10.90 14.09 -26.84
C GLN A 82 -12.39 14.43 -27.03
N SER A 83 -13.17 14.52 -25.95
CA SER A 83 -14.62 14.80 -26.04
C SER A 83 -14.96 16.21 -26.55
N GLY A 84 -13.99 17.12 -26.61
CA GLY A 84 -14.19 18.46 -27.19
C GLY A 84 -15.15 19.36 -26.39
N SER A 85 -15.36 19.07 -25.10
CA SER A 85 -16.33 19.72 -24.20
C SER A 85 -16.15 21.24 -23.96
N GLY A 86 -15.19 21.90 -24.63
CA GLY A 86 -14.89 23.33 -24.44
C GLY A 86 -14.19 23.67 -23.13
N LEU A 87 -14.05 22.72 -22.21
CA LEU A 87 -13.42 22.85 -20.89
C LEU A 87 -11.97 22.33 -20.86
N GLY A 88 -11.31 22.21 -22.03
CA GLY A 88 -10.00 21.56 -22.16
C GLY A 88 -8.92 22.11 -21.24
N ALA A 89 -8.88 23.43 -21.01
CA ALA A 89 -7.92 24.06 -20.10
C ALA A 89 -8.08 23.59 -18.64
N LEU A 90 -9.32 23.41 -18.17
CA LEU A 90 -9.60 22.93 -16.82
C LEU A 90 -9.24 21.45 -16.67
N PHE A 91 -9.60 20.62 -17.66
CA PHE A 91 -9.25 19.20 -17.68
C PHE A 91 -7.73 18.98 -17.74
N SER A 92 -7.02 19.78 -18.52
CA SER A 92 -5.56 19.75 -18.62
C SER A 92 -4.90 20.08 -17.26
N LEU A 93 -5.38 21.13 -16.57
CA LEU A 93 -4.90 21.46 -15.22
C LEU A 93 -5.20 20.35 -14.21
N LEU A 94 -6.40 19.76 -14.26
CA LEU A 94 -6.80 18.68 -13.35
C LEU A 94 -5.97 17.41 -13.57
N SER A 95 -5.72 17.06 -14.83
CA SER A 95 -4.85 15.96 -15.25
C SER A 95 -3.42 16.18 -14.77
N ALA A 96 -2.88 17.40 -14.92
CA ALA A 96 -1.57 17.75 -14.39
C ALA A 96 -1.48 17.59 -12.87
N CYS A 97 -2.45 18.15 -12.13
CA CYS A 97 -2.55 17.98 -10.68
C CYS A 97 -2.66 16.51 -10.26
N TRP A 98 -3.44 15.71 -10.97
CA TRP A 98 -3.55 14.27 -10.74
C TRP A 98 -2.22 13.55 -10.96
N GLY A 99 -1.50 13.89 -12.04
CA GLY A 99 -0.16 13.39 -12.29
C GLY A 99 0.78 13.68 -11.12
N LEU A 100 0.80 14.93 -10.63
CA LEU A 100 1.61 15.30 -9.48
C LEU A 100 1.20 14.54 -8.20
N ALA A 101 -0.10 14.41 -7.95
CA ALA A 101 -0.62 13.70 -6.79
C ALA A 101 -0.30 12.20 -6.81
N THR A 102 -0.29 11.57 -7.99
CA THR A 102 -0.06 10.13 -8.10
C THR A 102 1.42 9.74 -8.14
N ILE A 103 2.33 10.68 -8.40
CA ILE A 103 3.79 10.43 -8.39
C ILE A 103 4.24 9.85 -7.05
N LEU A 104 3.94 10.53 -5.93
CA LEU A 104 4.39 10.12 -4.60
C LEU A 104 3.93 8.70 -4.19
N PRO A 105 2.62 8.36 -4.24
CA PRO A 105 2.15 7.03 -3.86
C PRO A 105 2.66 5.94 -4.82
N THR A 106 2.83 6.24 -6.11
CA THR A 106 3.40 5.32 -7.09
C THR A 106 4.85 4.99 -6.77
N ILE A 107 5.64 6.00 -6.37
CA ILE A 107 7.02 5.82 -5.90
C ILE A 107 7.01 5.00 -4.61
N ALA A 108 6.15 5.35 -3.64
CA ALA A 108 6.10 4.69 -2.33
C ALA A 108 5.80 3.19 -2.45
N ILE A 109 4.80 2.79 -3.24
CA ILE A 109 4.46 1.37 -3.42
C ILE A 109 5.51 0.60 -4.24
N SER A 110 6.12 1.26 -5.24
CA SER A 110 7.17 0.67 -6.06
C SER A 110 8.44 0.41 -5.23
N TRP A 111 8.80 1.35 -4.36
CA TRP A 111 9.94 1.25 -3.45
C TRP A 111 9.80 0.04 -2.50
N ARG A 112 8.63 -0.12 -1.86
CA ARG A 112 8.36 -1.26 -0.97
C ARG A 112 8.48 -2.60 -1.70
N ARG A 113 7.91 -2.70 -2.90
CA ARG A 113 7.98 -3.93 -3.71
C ARG A 113 9.40 -4.26 -4.14
N LEU A 114 10.23 -3.25 -4.41
CA LEU A 114 11.60 -3.48 -4.84
C LEU A 114 12.46 -4.01 -3.69
N HIS A 115 12.25 -3.46 -2.50
CA HIS A 115 12.85 -3.96 -1.25
C HIS A 115 12.37 -5.38 -0.92
N ASP A 116 11.11 -5.72 -1.22
CA ASP A 116 10.59 -7.09 -1.06
C ASP A 116 11.23 -8.11 -2.03
N ALA A 117 11.93 -7.66 -3.08
CA ALA A 117 12.62 -8.51 -4.05
C ALA A 117 14.13 -8.62 -3.80
N ASP A 118 14.63 -8.16 -2.63
CA ASP A 118 16.06 -8.05 -2.30
C ASP A 118 16.86 -7.19 -3.31
N LYS A 119 16.18 -6.31 -4.05
CA LYS A 119 16.82 -5.44 -5.05
C LYS A 119 17.06 -4.03 -4.51
N PRO A 120 18.16 -3.37 -4.90
CA PRO A 120 18.43 -2.00 -4.49
C PRO A 120 17.39 -1.05 -5.08
N GLY A 121 16.75 -0.22 -4.24
CA GLY A 121 15.70 0.75 -4.60
C GLY A 121 16.00 1.59 -5.85
N THR A 122 17.27 1.81 -6.17
CA THR A 122 17.77 2.47 -7.37
C THR A 122 17.26 1.87 -8.70
N PHE A 123 16.96 0.56 -8.74
CA PHE A 123 16.44 -0.09 -9.95
C PHE A 123 15.10 0.49 -10.41
N MET A 124 14.33 1.06 -9.48
CA MET A 124 13.10 1.76 -9.78
C MET A 124 13.33 2.95 -10.73
N PHE A 125 14.35 3.77 -10.48
CA PHE A 125 14.66 4.94 -11.32
C PHE A 125 15.07 4.53 -12.73
N ILE A 126 15.69 3.37 -12.90
CA ILE A 126 16.05 2.82 -14.22
C ILE A 126 14.78 2.46 -15.01
N VAL A 127 13.84 1.73 -14.38
CA VAL A 127 12.59 1.31 -15.04
C VAL A 127 11.69 2.50 -15.36
N TYR A 128 11.46 3.40 -14.40
CA TYR A 128 10.66 4.60 -14.64
C TYR A 128 11.35 5.59 -15.58
N GLY A 129 12.67 5.70 -15.52
CA GLY A 129 13.46 6.50 -16.45
C GLY A 129 13.33 6.00 -17.90
N LEU A 130 13.42 4.69 -18.12
CA LEU A 130 13.19 4.09 -19.44
C LEU A 130 11.76 4.33 -19.93
N TYR A 131 10.76 4.18 -19.05
CA TYR A 131 9.35 4.48 -19.38
C TYR A 131 9.16 5.94 -19.77
N LEU A 132 9.78 6.87 -19.04
CA LEU A 132 9.71 8.30 -19.34
C LEU A 132 10.38 8.63 -20.68
N ILE A 133 11.56 8.06 -20.95
CA ILE A 133 12.25 8.23 -22.23
C ILE A 133 11.40 7.69 -23.38
N GLY A 134 10.82 6.49 -23.23
CA GLY A 134 9.91 5.92 -24.22
C GLY A 134 8.68 6.79 -24.47
N TYR A 135 8.09 7.37 -23.41
CA TYR A 135 6.96 8.28 -23.53
C TYR A 135 7.32 9.57 -24.27
N ILE A 136 8.48 10.17 -23.95
CA ILE A 136 8.99 11.35 -24.63
C ILE A 136 9.22 11.06 -26.12
N MET A 137 9.89 9.95 -26.45
CA MET A 137 10.13 9.55 -27.85
C MET A 137 8.83 9.30 -28.61
N PHE A 138 7.85 8.64 -28.00
CA PHE A 138 6.53 8.41 -28.59
C PHE A 138 5.79 9.73 -28.85
N PHE A 139 5.78 10.65 -27.88
CA PHE A 139 5.12 11.94 -28.00
C PHE A 139 5.75 12.79 -29.12
N PHE A 140 7.08 12.93 -29.14
CA PHE A 140 7.77 13.66 -30.20
C PHE A 140 7.69 12.98 -31.57
N GLY A 141 7.64 11.65 -31.62
CA GLY A 141 7.49 10.91 -32.88
C GLY A 141 6.07 10.93 -33.46
N LEU A 142 5.05 11.15 -32.63
CA LEU A 142 3.65 11.23 -33.05
C LEU A 142 3.22 12.66 -33.43
N PHE A 143 3.82 13.67 -32.80
CA PHE A 143 3.48 15.09 -32.99
C PHE A 143 4.58 15.93 -33.67
N GLY A 144 5.66 15.30 -34.13
CA GLY A 144 6.78 15.90 -34.84
C GLY A 144 6.73 15.70 -36.35
#